data_AF-B0EFV8-F1
#
_entry.id   AF-B0EFV8-F1
#
_cell.length_a   1.000
_cell.length_b   1.000
_cell.length_c   1.000
_cell.angle_alpha   90.00
_cell.angle_beta   90.00
_cell.angle_gamma   90.00
#
_symmetry.space_group_name_H-M   'P 1'
#
loop_
_entity.id
_entity.type
_entity.pdbx_description
1 polymer ?
#
loop_
_entity_poly.entity_id
_entity_poly.type
_entity_poly.pdbx_seq_one_letter_code
_entity_poly.pdbx_strand_id
1 'polypeptide(L)'
;MQKYIMKIYLKIPHDKAWIIRREFVRSMEYVIDKIFDEDVDNVYNQYIELTHDEQKQVIAGCIEILPTIIRNERIQYKMKELNFIDIFRKLTNFNDNVDVCLIKIIPYLIQLYPEEEEYFLNLMEKSCDSIEEIMRNTVNIIFKQVFDLAHNKNILLNIFEKLANDQSAGIKSEMRRYICDVLSLDPGRFSELFRNLV
;
A
#
# COMPACT_ATOMS: atom_id res chain seq x y z
N MET A 1 11.27 -1.25 34.37
CA MET A 1 11.69 -2.14 33.26
C MET A 1 11.32 -1.55 31.91
N GLN A 2 10.04 -1.19 31.69
CA GLN A 2 9.52 -0.58 30.46
C GLN A 2 10.28 0.68 30.00
N LYS A 3 10.55 1.64 30.90
CA LYS A 3 11.36 2.84 30.60
C LYS A 3 12.81 2.55 30.15
N TYR A 4 13.37 1.40 30.51
CA TYR A 4 14.73 1.02 30.11
C TYR A 4 14.75 0.40 28.71
N ILE A 5 13.76 -0.43 28.39
CA ILE A 5 13.58 -1.03 27.06
C ILE A 5 13.33 0.07 26.02
N MET A 6 12.45 1.05 26.32
CA MET A 6 12.21 2.17 25.41
C MET A 6 13.46 3.04 25.19
N LYS A 7 14.32 3.22 26.20
CA LYS A 7 15.60 3.94 26.03
C LYS A 7 16.57 3.23 25.09
N ILE A 8 16.55 1.89 25.04
CA ILE A 8 17.33 1.12 24.07
C ILE A 8 16.68 1.23 22.70
N TYR A 9 15.36 1.06 22.64
CA TYR A 9 14.55 1.17 21.42
C TYR A 9 14.82 2.50 20.68
N LEU A 10 14.88 3.61 21.40
CA LEU A 10 15.19 4.95 20.87
C LEU A 10 16.58 5.13 20.26
N LYS A 11 17.52 4.21 20.51
CA LYS A 11 18.89 4.30 19.96
C LYS A 11 19.09 3.48 18.70
N ILE A 12 18.25 2.46 18.48
CA ILE A 12 18.44 1.50 17.40
C ILE A 12 18.32 2.15 16.01
N PRO A 13 17.41 3.12 15.76
CA PRO A 13 17.38 3.86 14.49
C PRO A 13 18.69 4.57 14.13
N HIS A 14 19.54 4.85 15.13
CA HIS A 14 20.82 5.52 14.93
C HIS A 14 22.02 4.56 15.04
N ASP A 15 21.79 3.24 15.07
CA ASP A 15 22.88 2.27 15.07
C ASP A 15 23.72 2.42 13.80
N LYS A 16 25.04 2.28 13.89
CA LYS A 16 25.94 2.40 12.73
C LYS A 16 25.74 1.26 11.73
N ALA A 17 25.32 0.09 12.21
CA ALA A 17 25.10 -1.07 11.37
C ALA A 17 23.69 -1.03 10.77
N TRP A 18 23.60 -0.82 9.47
CA TRP A 18 22.32 -0.79 8.75
C TRP A 18 21.51 -2.07 8.91
N ILE A 19 22.17 -3.22 9.09
CA ILE A 19 21.48 -4.49 9.32
C ILE A 19 20.71 -4.48 10.64
N ILE A 20 21.25 -3.83 11.68
CA ILE A 20 20.56 -3.68 12.96
C ILE A 20 19.33 -2.78 12.77
N ARG A 21 19.48 -1.66 12.05
CA ARG A 21 18.36 -0.76 11.72
C ARG A 21 17.28 -1.45 10.89
N ARG A 22 17.65 -2.26 9.90
CA ARG A 22 16.71 -3.04 9.09
C ARG A 22 15.96 -4.07 9.94
N GLU A 23 16.66 -4.87 10.74
CA GLU A 23 16.00 -5.88 11.58
C GLU A 23 15.12 -5.22 12.65
N PHE A 24 15.48 -4.02 13.10
CA PHE A 24 14.64 -3.21 13.95
C PHE A 24 13.32 -2.81 13.28
N VAL A 25 13.37 -2.30 12.04
CA VAL A 25 12.17 -2.02 11.25
C VAL A 25 11.31 -3.26 11.17
N ARG A 26 11.87 -4.40 10.75
CA ARG A 26 11.12 -5.66 10.66
C ARG A 26 10.48 -6.05 11.98
N SER A 27 11.19 -5.85 13.09
CA SER A 27 10.65 -6.16 14.43
C SER A 27 9.40 -5.33 14.78
N MET A 28 9.21 -4.14 14.18
CA MET A 28 8.02 -3.32 14.39
C MET A 28 6.73 -4.09 14.07
N GLU A 29 6.75 -5.00 13.10
CA GLU A 29 5.58 -5.81 12.73
C GLU A 29 5.01 -6.63 13.90
N TYR A 30 5.84 -7.02 14.87
CA TYR A 30 5.43 -7.84 16.01
C TYR A 30 5.04 -7.03 17.26
N VAL A 31 5.43 -5.75 17.29
CA VAL A 31 5.27 -4.90 18.46
C VAL A 31 4.28 -3.76 18.25
N ILE A 32 3.93 -3.41 17.00
CA ILE A 32 3.07 -2.26 16.69
C ILE A 32 1.69 -2.34 17.37
N ASP A 33 1.14 -3.55 17.54
CA ASP A 33 -0.15 -3.73 18.23
C ASP A 33 -0.02 -3.74 19.76
N LYS A 34 1.21 -3.84 20.27
CA LYS A 34 1.54 -3.91 21.71
C LYS A 34 2.10 -2.60 22.25
N ILE A 35 2.23 -1.57 21.42
CA ILE A 35 2.68 -0.24 21.86
C ILE A 35 1.64 0.36 22.80
N PHE A 36 2.10 1.04 23.85
CA PHE A 36 1.22 1.86 24.68
C PHE A 36 0.97 3.20 24.00
N ASP A 37 -0.15 3.85 24.31
CA ASP A 37 -0.55 5.09 23.64
C ASP A 37 0.50 6.21 23.80
N GLU A 38 1.17 6.26 24.95
CA GLU A 38 2.27 7.21 25.22
C GLU A 38 3.51 7.00 24.35
N ASP A 39 3.65 5.83 23.72
CA ASP A 39 4.81 5.45 22.91
C ASP A 39 4.53 5.52 21.39
N VAL A 40 3.27 5.73 20.97
CA VAL A 40 2.88 5.75 19.55
C VAL A 40 3.66 6.80 18.76
N ASP A 41 3.80 8.01 19.31
CA ASP A 41 4.55 9.10 18.68
C ASP A 41 6.01 8.72 18.45
N ASN A 42 6.63 8.08 19.44
CA ASN A 42 8.03 7.67 19.35
C ASN A 42 8.21 6.62 18.26
N VAL A 43 7.33 5.60 18.23
CA VAL A 43 7.41 4.53 17.24
C VAL A 43 7.16 5.05 15.83
N TYR A 44 6.17 5.93 15.65
CA TYR A 44 5.89 6.55 14.36
C TYR A 44 7.06 7.41 13.88
N ASN A 45 7.60 8.29 14.73
CA ASN A 45 8.70 9.16 14.36
C ASN A 45 9.96 8.38 13.95
N GLN A 46 10.26 7.27 14.63
CA GLN A 46 11.37 6.40 14.26
C GLN A 46 11.15 5.69 12.93
N TYR A 47 9.93 5.21 12.70
CA TYR A 47 9.58 4.62 11.41
C TYR A 47 9.78 5.64 10.28
N ILE A 48 9.31 6.88 10.47
CA ILE A 48 9.50 7.97 9.49
C ILE A 48 10.97 8.32 9.30
N GLU A 49 11.77 8.36 10.36
CA GLU A 49 13.22 8.57 10.22
C GLU A 49 13.85 7.49 9.32
N LEU A 50 13.50 6.22 9.56
CA LEU A 50 14.04 5.07 8.83
C LEU A 50 13.56 4.98 7.37
N THR A 51 12.43 5.61 7.02
CA THR A 51 12.03 5.79 5.61
C THR A 51 12.96 6.73 4.82
N HIS A 52 13.83 7.47 5.51
CA HIS A 52 14.84 8.36 4.93
C HIS A 52 16.27 7.86 5.17
N ASP A 53 16.43 6.58 5.51
CA ASP A 53 17.74 5.99 5.79
C ASP A 53 18.69 6.05 4.58
N GLU A 54 19.98 6.26 4.83
CA GLU A 54 21.01 6.25 3.79
C GLU A 54 21.14 4.89 3.07
N GLN A 55 20.74 3.78 3.72
CA GLN A 55 20.82 2.45 3.15
C GLN A 55 19.48 1.99 2.57
N LYS A 56 19.51 1.62 1.29
CA LYS A 56 18.31 1.19 0.56
C LYS A 56 17.61 -0.02 1.19
N GLN A 57 18.36 -0.92 1.82
CA GLN A 57 17.83 -2.12 2.48
C GLN A 57 17.00 -1.79 3.73
N VAL A 58 17.27 -0.67 4.39
CA VAL A 58 16.48 -0.21 5.54
C VAL A 58 15.16 0.40 5.05
N ILE A 59 15.22 1.24 4.01
CA ILE A 59 14.03 1.81 3.37
C ILE A 59 13.14 0.71 2.80
N ALA A 60 13.72 -0.29 2.13
CA ALA A 60 12.98 -1.45 1.64
C ALA A 60 12.27 -2.19 2.79
N GLY A 61 12.95 -2.39 3.92
CA GLY A 61 12.32 -2.94 5.13
C GLY A 61 11.14 -2.09 5.63
N CYS A 62 11.22 -0.76 5.52
CA CYS A 62 10.12 0.13 5.91
C CYS A 62 8.91 -0.03 4.98
N ILE A 63 9.15 -0.18 3.68
CA ILE A 63 8.12 -0.43 2.68
C ILE A 63 7.47 -1.80 2.90
N GLU A 64 8.27 -2.84 3.16
CA GLU A 64 7.79 -4.21 3.40
C GLU A 64 6.78 -4.28 4.55
N ILE A 65 7.03 -3.58 5.66
CA ILE A 65 6.15 -3.60 6.83
C ILE A 65 5.00 -2.58 6.77
N LEU A 66 5.00 -1.67 5.80
CA LEU A 66 4.04 -0.57 5.73
C LEU A 66 2.57 -1.06 5.73
N PRO A 67 2.18 -2.17 5.07
CA PRO A 67 0.84 -2.74 5.19
C PRO A 67 0.44 -3.12 6.61
N THR A 68 1.40 -3.54 7.45
CA THR A 68 1.16 -3.83 8.86
C THR A 68 1.04 -2.54 9.67
N ILE A 69 1.94 -1.59 9.44
CA ILE A 69 1.95 -0.29 10.13
C ILE A 69 0.65 0.48 9.89
N ILE A 70 0.19 0.56 8.63
CA ILE A 70 -1.00 1.34 8.28
C ILE A 70 -2.31 0.71 8.79
N ARG A 71 -2.33 -0.58 9.15
CA ARG A 71 -3.52 -1.23 9.73
C ARG A 71 -3.79 -0.84 11.17
N ASN A 72 -2.78 -0.32 11.87
CA ASN A 72 -2.91 0.08 13.25
C ASN A 72 -3.59 1.46 13.33
N GLU A 73 -4.81 1.51 13.86
CA GLU A 73 -5.64 2.73 13.90
C GLU A 73 -4.95 3.91 14.60
N ARG A 74 -4.14 3.64 15.63
CA ARG A 74 -3.40 4.68 16.37
C ARG A 74 -2.32 5.32 15.49
N ILE A 75 -1.67 4.52 14.65
CA ILE A 75 -0.71 5.02 13.66
C ILE A 75 -1.41 5.75 12.52
N GLN A 76 -2.58 5.27 12.08
CA GLN A 76 -3.36 5.97 11.04
C GLN A 76 -3.69 7.40 11.46
N TYR A 77 -4.11 7.61 12.71
CA TYR A 77 -4.35 8.95 13.25
C TYR A 77 -3.11 9.84 13.10
N LYS A 78 -1.92 9.31 13.42
CA LYS A 78 -0.65 10.04 13.31
C LYS A 78 -0.22 10.30 11.88
N MET A 79 -0.41 9.33 10.99
CA MET A 79 -0.17 9.53 9.56
C MET A 79 -0.97 10.71 9.03
N LYS A 80 -2.26 10.78 9.39
CA LYS A 80 -3.14 11.88 8.99
C LYS A 80 -2.72 13.21 9.60
N GLU A 81 -2.37 13.24 10.88
CA GLU A 81 -1.89 14.44 11.58
C GLU A 81 -0.62 15.02 10.93
N LEU A 82 0.28 14.15 10.47
CA LEU A 82 1.62 14.52 9.98
C LEU A 82 1.77 14.46 8.45
N ASN A 83 0.66 14.35 7.72
CA ASN A 83 0.60 14.33 6.26
C ASN A 83 1.55 13.31 5.60
N PHE A 84 1.34 12.02 5.89
CA PHE A 84 2.18 10.93 5.37
C PHE A 84 2.27 10.85 3.83
N ILE A 85 1.37 11.50 3.09
CA ILE A 85 1.33 11.46 1.62
C ILE A 85 2.66 11.87 0.96
N ASP A 86 3.36 12.87 1.50
CA ASP A 86 4.61 13.34 0.91
C ASP A 86 5.74 12.30 1.07
N ILE A 87 5.70 11.54 2.17
CA ILE A 87 6.61 10.43 2.42
C ILE A 87 6.28 9.30 1.47
N PHE A 88 5.00 8.97 1.32
CA PHE A 88 4.55 7.95 0.37
C PHE A 88 5.00 8.27 -1.07
N ARG A 89 4.81 9.51 -1.54
CA ARG A 89 5.29 9.95 -2.87
C ARG A 89 6.79 9.75 -3.03
N LYS A 90 7.59 10.11 -2.02
CA LYS A 90 9.04 9.85 -2.04
C LYS A 90 9.36 8.37 -2.12
N LEU A 91 8.69 7.53 -1.33
CA LEU A 91 8.88 6.08 -1.35
C LEU A 91 8.48 5.46 -2.71
N THR A 92 7.44 5.95 -3.37
CA THR A 92 7.07 5.50 -4.72
C THR A 92 8.08 5.89 -5.80
N ASN A 93 8.82 6.98 -5.59
CA ASN A 93 9.88 7.44 -6.50
C ASN A 93 11.26 6.86 -6.12
N PHE A 94 11.39 6.22 -4.97
CA PHE A 94 12.65 5.71 -4.45
C PHE A 94 13.17 4.49 -5.23
N ASN A 95 12.27 3.80 -5.93
CA ASN A 95 12.58 2.62 -6.73
C ASN A 95 12.05 2.82 -8.16
N ASP A 96 12.86 2.44 -9.16
CA ASP A 96 12.47 2.56 -10.57
C ASP A 96 11.20 1.77 -10.89
N ASN A 97 10.95 0.72 -10.09
CA ASN A 97 9.70 -0.04 -10.03
C ASN A 97 8.97 0.24 -8.72
N VAL A 98 7.66 0.47 -8.80
CA VAL A 98 6.81 0.61 -7.61
C VAL A 98 6.81 -0.72 -6.84
N ASP A 99 7.03 -0.68 -5.53
CA ASP A 99 7.00 -1.89 -4.71
C ASP A 99 5.56 -2.39 -4.51
N VAL A 100 5.35 -3.71 -4.57
CA VAL A 100 4.03 -4.32 -4.36
C VAL A 100 3.41 -3.93 -3.01
N CYS A 101 4.23 -3.69 -1.98
CA CYS A 101 3.75 -3.28 -0.66
C CYS A 101 3.16 -1.86 -0.67
N LEU A 102 3.65 -0.97 -1.53
CA LEU A 102 3.08 0.38 -1.71
C LEU A 102 1.70 0.30 -2.38
N ILE A 103 1.51 -0.65 -3.31
CA ILE A 103 0.19 -0.86 -3.93
C ILE A 103 -0.80 -1.46 -2.94
N LYS A 104 -0.39 -2.44 -2.13
CA LYS A 104 -1.25 -3.10 -1.14
C LYS A 104 -1.91 -2.13 -0.15
N ILE A 105 -1.32 -0.97 0.10
CA ILE A 105 -1.85 0.00 1.06
C ILE A 105 -2.77 1.05 0.45
N ILE A 106 -2.93 1.09 -0.87
CA ILE A 106 -3.79 2.07 -1.57
C ILE A 106 -5.22 2.13 -0.98
N PRO A 107 -5.89 1.02 -0.65
CA PRO A 107 -7.23 1.10 -0.05
C PRO A 107 -7.26 1.91 1.25
N TYR A 108 -6.26 1.75 2.10
CA TYR A 108 -6.14 2.53 3.35
C TYR A 108 -5.81 4.00 3.07
N LEU A 109 -4.96 4.25 2.08
CA LEU A 109 -4.60 5.62 1.71
C LEU A 109 -5.77 6.41 1.14
N ILE A 110 -6.63 5.79 0.33
CA ILE A 110 -7.87 6.43 -0.17
C ILE A 110 -8.79 6.81 0.98
N GLN A 111 -8.91 5.96 2.01
CA GLN A 111 -9.71 6.28 3.21
C GLN A 111 -9.10 7.44 4.01
N LEU A 112 -7.78 7.51 4.11
CA LEU A 112 -7.08 8.53 4.89
C LEU A 112 -6.98 9.88 4.17
N TYR A 113 -6.78 9.85 2.85
CA TYR A 113 -6.53 10.98 1.97
C TYR A 113 -7.43 10.89 0.72
N PRO A 114 -8.76 11.01 0.86
CA PRO A 114 -9.69 10.90 -0.27
C PRO A 114 -9.43 11.97 -1.35
N GLU A 115 -8.87 13.12 -0.99
CA GLU A 115 -8.47 14.19 -1.91
C GLU A 115 -7.31 13.80 -2.84
N GLU A 116 -6.54 12.77 -2.49
CA GLU A 116 -5.41 12.24 -3.26
C GLU A 116 -5.78 10.99 -4.08
N GLU A 117 -7.07 10.65 -4.13
CA GLU A 117 -7.58 9.43 -4.78
C GLU A 117 -7.07 9.27 -6.22
N GLU A 118 -7.10 10.32 -7.03
CA GLU A 118 -6.67 10.27 -8.43
C GLU A 118 -5.19 9.85 -8.55
N TYR A 119 -4.32 10.33 -7.66
CA TYR A 119 -2.93 9.94 -7.62
C TYR A 119 -2.77 8.43 -7.30
N PHE A 120 -3.51 7.92 -6.32
CA PHE A 120 -3.45 6.49 -5.98
C PHE A 120 -4.00 5.60 -7.10
N LEU A 121 -5.10 6.00 -7.73
CA LEU A 121 -5.69 5.25 -8.84
C LEU A 121 -4.75 5.22 -10.06
N ASN A 122 -4.08 6.33 -10.37
CA ASN A 122 -3.07 6.39 -11.42
C ASN A 122 -1.86 5.49 -11.11
N LEU A 123 -1.43 5.44 -9.85
CA LEU A 123 -0.36 4.53 -9.42
C LEU A 123 -0.77 3.06 -9.61
N MET A 124 -2.01 2.73 -9.22
CA MET A 124 -2.59 1.40 -9.41
C MET A 124 -2.72 1.03 -10.89
N GLU A 125 -3.13 1.96 -11.75
CA GLU A 125 -3.20 1.75 -13.20
C GLU A 125 -1.81 1.50 -13.79
N LYS A 126 -0.81 2.31 -13.44
CA LYS A 126 0.59 2.09 -13.85
C LYS A 126 1.09 0.70 -13.44
N SER A 127 0.74 0.25 -12.24
CA SER A 127 1.09 -1.09 -11.75
C SER A 127 0.37 -2.21 -12.50
N CYS A 128 -0.85 -1.97 -12.99
CA CYS A 128 -1.57 -2.90 -13.85
C CYS A 128 -0.86 -3.12 -15.20
N ASP A 129 -0.16 -2.11 -15.70
CA ASP A 129 0.61 -2.19 -16.96
C ASP A 129 2.01 -2.84 -16.76
N SER A 130 2.33 -3.29 -15.54
CA SER A 130 3.60 -3.95 -15.25
C SER A 130 3.74 -5.30 -15.97
N ILE A 131 4.95 -5.58 -16.46
CA ILE A 131 5.29 -6.91 -17.01
C ILE A 131 5.24 -8.01 -15.95
N GLU A 132 5.44 -7.65 -14.67
CA GLU A 132 5.49 -8.60 -13.57
C GLU A 132 4.08 -9.02 -13.14
N GLU A 133 3.77 -10.32 -13.26
CA GLU A 133 2.46 -10.87 -12.87
C GLU A 133 2.14 -10.59 -11.39
N ILE A 134 3.15 -10.60 -10.50
CA ILE A 134 2.94 -10.32 -9.08
C ILE A 134 2.35 -8.93 -8.83
N MET A 135 2.74 -7.95 -9.64
CA MET A 135 2.24 -6.58 -9.53
C MET A 135 0.78 -6.51 -9.99
N ARG A 136 0.48 -7.06 -11.19
CA ARG A 136 -0.89 -7.11 -11.71
C ARG A 136 -1.82 -7.90 -10.81
N ASN A 137 -1.34 -9.00 -10.25
CA ASN A 137 -2.10 -9.78 -9.28
C ASN A 137 -2.31 -9.03 -7.95
N THR A 138 -1.37 -8.19 -7.53
CA THR A 138 -1.55 -7.33 -6.35
C THR A 138 -2.66 -6.32 -6.59
N VAL A 139 -2.67 -5.67 -7.76
CA VAL A 139 -3.76 -4.78 -8.18
C VAL A 139 -5.10 -5.52 -8.21
N ASN A 140 -5.13 -6.71 -8.78
CA ASN A 140 -6.31 -7.58 -8.83
C ASN A 140 -6.87 -7.89 -7.43
N ILE A 141 -6.01 -8.25 -6.47
CA ILE A 141 -6.41 -8.56 -5.09
C ILE A 141 -7.08 -7.37 -4.40
N ILE A 142 -6.53 -6.16 -4.58
CA ILE A 142 -7.08 -4.97 -3.91
C ILE A 142 -8.22 -4.32 -4.71
N PHE A 143 -8.47 -4.75 -5.95
CA PHE A 143 -9.34 -4.06 -6.90
C PHE A 143 -10.72 -3.80 -6.32
N LYS A 144 -11.38 -4.84 -5.77
CA LYS A 144 -12.74 -4.71 -5.23
C LYS A 144 -12.81 -3.70 -4.08
N GLN A 145 -11.83 -3.73 -3.18
CA GLN A 145 -11.80 -2.79 -2.05
C GLN A 145 -11.62 -1.35 -2.54
N VAL A 146 -10.69 -1.10 -3.47
CA VAL A 146 -10.52 0.22 -4.08
C VAL A 146 -11.77 0.62 -4.86
N PHE A 147 -12.38 -0.30 -5.57
CA PHE A 147 -13.61 -0.07 -6.33
C PHE A 147 -14.77 0.33 -5.42
N ASP A 148 -14.88 -0.23 -4.22
CA ASP A 148 -15.94 0.16 -3.28
C ASP A 148 -15.67 1.52 -2.63
N LEU A 149 -14.40 1.87 -2.43
CA LEU A 149 -13.99 3.11 -1.75
C LEU A 149 -13.95 4.34 -2.67
N ALA A 150 -13.43 4.18 -3.89
CA ALA A 150 -13.10 5.31 -4.74
C ALA A 150 -14.33 5.97 -5.38
N HIS A 151 -14.30 7.28 -5.56
CA HIS A 151 -15.32 8.03 -6.26
C HIS A 151 -15.14 8.00 -7.78
N ASN A 152 -13.89 8.09 -8.25
CA ASN A 152 -13.54 8.08 -9.67
C ASN A 152 -13.55 6.66 -10.23
N LYS A 153 -14.72 6.25 -10.75
CA LYS A 153 -14.89 4.93 -11.36
C LYS A 153 -14.19 4.82 -12.72
N ASN A 154 -13.97 5.91 -13.46
CA ASN A 154 -13.47 5.83 -14.84
C ASN A 154 -12.08 5.16 -14.94
N ILE A 155 -11.14 5.53 -14.06
CA ILE A 155 -9.81 4.89 -14.01
C ILE A 155 -9.94 3.41 -13.63
N LEU A 156 -10.81 3.11 -12.67
CA LEU A 156 -11.07 1.72 -12.25
C LEU A 156 -11.67 0.87 -13.35
N LEU A 157 -12.53 1.42 -14.21
CA LEU A 157 -13.06 0.72 -15.38
C LEU A 157 -11.92 0.41 -16.39
N ASN A 158 -10.95 1.30 -16.57
CA ASN A 158 -9.77 1.03 -17.39
C ASN A 158 -8.91 -0.10 -16.79
N ILE A 159 -8.64 -0.05 -15.49
CA ILE A 159 -7.89 -1.09 -14.78
C ILE A 159 -8.61 -2.43 -14.91
N PHE A 160 -9.93 -2.45 -14.70
CA PHE A 160 -10.75 -3.66 -14.84
C PHE A 160 -10.63 -4.26 -16.24
N GLU A 161 -10.79 -3.45 -17.30
CA GLU A 161 -10.69 -3.92 -18.68
C GLU A 161 -9.32 -4.55 -18.97
N LYS A 162 -8.24 -3.92 -18.49
CA LYS A 162 -6.87 -4.45 -18.62
C LYS A 162 -6.74 -5.80 -17.92
N LEU A 163 -7.14 -5.90 -16.64
CA LEU A 163 -7.02 -7.13 -15.85
C LEU A 163 -7.94 -8.26 -16.37
N ALA A 164 -9.15 -7.94 -16.83
CA ALA A 164 -10.07 -8.94 -17.38
C ALA A 164 -9.54 -9.58 -18.68
N ASN A 165 -8.67 -8.86 -19.39
CA ASN A 165 -7.97 -9.31 -20.59
C ASN A 165 -6.55 -9.85 -20.33
N ASP A 166 -6.07 -9.87 -19.08
CA ASP A 166 -4.72 -10.31 -18.68
C ASP A 166 -4.46 -11.76 -19.06
N GLN A 167 -3.28 -12.14 -19.57
CA GLN A 167 -3.01 -13.52 -19.97
C GLN A 167 -3.07 -14.54 -18.81
N SER A 168 -2.87 -14.11 -17.56
CA SER A 168 -2.97 -14.98 -16.39
C SER A 168 -4.42 -15.39 -16.12
N ALA A 169 -4.69 -16.70 -16.20
CA ALA A 169 -6.01 -17.26 -15.94
C ALA A 169 -6.52 -16.95 -14.52
N GLY A 170 -5.61 -16.85 -13.54
CA GLY A 170 -5.95 -16.48 -12.16
C GLY A 170 -6.51 -15.05 -12.08
N ILE A 171 -5.83 -14.11 -12.75
CA ILE A 171 -6.26 -12.70 -12.79
C ILE A 171 -7.59 -12.57 -13.53
N LYS A 172 -7.75 -13.20 -14.71
CA LYS A 172 -9.03 -13.19 -15.44
C LYS A 172 -10.17 -13.72 -14.58
N SER A 173 -9.96 -14.86 -13.92
CA SER A 173 -11.00 -15.54 -13.13
C SER A 173 -11.50 -14.67 -11.97
N GLU A 174 -10.59 -13.96 -11.31
CA GLU A 174 -10.97 -13.05 -10.22
C GLU A 174 -11.76 -11.84 -10.74
N MET A 175 -11.34 -11.24 -11.86
CA MET A 175 -12.06 -10.12 -12.48
C MET A 175 -13.47 -10.49 -12.94
N ARG A 176 -13.69 -11.73 -13.39
CA ARG A 176 -15.04 -12.22 -13.71
C ARG A 176 -16.00 -12.11 -12.55
N ARG A 177 -15.54 -12.22 -11.30
CA ARG A 177 -16.40 -12.11 -10.12
C ARG A 177 -17.00 -10.72 -9.96
N TYR A 178 -16.33 -9.70 -10.51
CA TYR A 178 -16.74 -8.29 -10.40
C TYR A 178 -17.41 -7.76 -11.68
N ILE A 179 -17.59 -8.61 -12.71
CA ILE A 179 -18.13 -8.16 -14.01
C ILE A 179 -19.52 -7.55 -13.89
N CYS A 180 -20.39 -8.07 -13.00
CA CYS A 180 -21.74 -7.52 -12.81
C CYS A 180 -21.70 -6.13 -12.17
N ASP A 181 -20.83 -5.91 -11.18
CA ASP A 181 -20.65 -4.59 -10.55
C ASP A 181 -20.21 -3.56 -11.58
N VAL A 182 -19.24 -3.91 -12.42
CA VAL A 182 -18.69 -3.03 -13.46
C VAL A 182 -19.68 -2.82 -14.61
N LEU A 183 -20.37 -3.86 -15.07
CA LEU A 183 -21.38 -3.79 -16.12
C LEU A 183 -22.54 -2.87 -15.73
N SER A 184 -22.89 -2.79 -14.44
CA SER A 184 -23.94 -1.90 -13.96
C SER A 184 -23.60 -0.41 -14.12
N LEU A 185 -22.30 -0.07 -14.16
CA LEU A 185 -21.82 1.31 -14.29
C LEU A 185 -21.64 1.72 -15.76
N ASP A 186 -21.13 0.83 -16.60
CA ASP A 186 -20.95 1.08 -18.04
C ASP A 186 -21.35 -0.15 -18.88
N PRO A 187 -22.66 -0.36 -19.09
CA PRO A 187 -23.15 -1.49 -19.87
C PRO A 187 -22.60 -1.49 -21.30
N GLY A 188 -22.41 -0.32 -21.90
CA GLY A 188 -21.95 -0.18 -23.28
C GLY A 188 -20.54 -0.73 -23.46
N ARG A 189 -19.62 -0.37 -22.55
CA ARG A 189 -18.23 -0.80 -22.60
C ARG A 189 -18.03 -2.29 -22.29
N PHE A 190 -18.81 -2.84 -21.36
CA PHE A 190 -18.55 -4.19 -20.84
C PHE A 190 -19.52 -5.28 -21.32
N SER A 191 -20.51 -4.95 -22.16
CA SER A 191 -21.46 -5.94 -22.69
C SER A 191 -20.80 -7.08 -23.47
N GLU A 192 -19.81 -6.77 -24.32
CA GLU A 192 -19.09 -7.80 -25.09
C GLU A 192 -18.21 -8.65 -24.18
N LEU A 193 -17.48 -8.00 -23.26
CA LEU A 193 -16.67 -8.70 -22.27
C LEU A 193 -17.53 -9.63 -21.41
N PHE A 194 -18.69 -9.19 -20.94
CA PHE A 194 -19.63 -10.02 -20.20
C PHE A 194 -20.06 -11.26 -21.00
N ARG A 195 -20.44 -11.11 -22.27
CA ARG A 195 -20.83 -12.23 -23.15
C ARG A 195 -19.69 -13.23 -23.39
N ASN A 196 -18.44 -12.76 -23.35
CA ASN A 196 -17.27 -13.62 -23.53
C ASN A 196 -16.84 -14.32 -22.23
N LEU A 197 -17.29 -13.84 -21.07
CA LEU A 197 -16.90 -14.33 -19.76
C LEU A 197 -17.96 -15.23 -19.09
N VAL A 198 -19.24 -15.08 -19.46
CA VAL A 198 -20.41 -15.82 -18.95
C VAL A 198 -20.99 -16.72 -20.05
#